data_AF-A0A7R7E1E0-F1
#
_entry.id   AF-A0A7R7E1E0-F1
#
_cell.length_a   1.000
_cell.length_b   1.000
_cell.length_c   1.000
_cell.angle_alpha   90.00
_cell.angle_beta   90.00
_cell.angle_gamma   90.00
#
_symmetry.space_group_name_H-M   'P 1'
#
loop_
_entity.id
_entity.type
_entity.pdbx_description
1 polymer ?
#
loop_
_entity_poly.entity_id
_entity_poly.type
_entity_poly.pdbx_seq_one_letter_code
_entity_poly.pdbx_strand_id
1 'polypeptide(L)'
;MVVVEGNRRLCAIKLLLDRTLIPATHRNSFPAPTAEVSQSLRTLSVDLLPDRVAAEPVITRRHTTFGVKQWGVLQKIRRTQRYWEKFKSLDLVSDTLGFSKADVARDIREFALVDLGLTLPRWTKAEKARLNDIHLSANPYIRFISRQDVRDALGVAFNADFKLELTKNRERTKRAVEHIVRQFLLPLADGGPPPKNTRANEMEELAEINRIFESSENDVGAKDQDQADEKSGEDQDAGQDNAESSGGKDRDAVRDPFFKTLRVTISDPAVHVVASEIKKVTPNRPLTACLLLRGLVETVFAFRLDEKGLLPPNVKNGRGPAINSLVNSVIANYNELGLSWGVHAAVVPNSTEVKRIANHLRVVLQKLP
;
A
#
# COMPACT_ATOMS: atom_id res chain seq x y z
N MET A 1 -5.56 -4.07 34.13
CA MET A 1 -5.80 -3.31 32.89
C MET A 1 -4.64 -3.54 31.94
N VAL A 2 -4.91 -3.86 30.67
CA VAL A 2 -3.86 -4.08 29.64
C VAL A 2 -4.00 -3.00 28.59
N VAL A 3 -2.89 -2.36 28.24
CA VAL A 3 -2.86 -1.30 27.24
C VAL A 3 -2.73 -1.94 25.86
N VAL A 4 -3.76 -1.76 25.05
CA VAL A 4 -3.80 -2.31 23.68
C VAL A 4 -3.31 -1.30 22.65
N GLU A 5 -3.52 -0.01 22.90
CA GLU A 5 -3.11 1.11 22.05
C GLU A 5 -2.47 2.26 22.82
N GLY A 6 -1.62 3.03 22.14
CA GLY A 6 -0.92 4.16 22.77
C GLY A 6 0.32 3.76 23.57
N ASN A 7 0.87 2.55 23.35
CA ASN A 7 2.08 2.05 24.04
C ASN A 7 3.25 3.03 24.00
N ARG A 8 3.49 3.67 22.85
CA ARG A 8 4.56 4.68 22.71
C ARG A 8 4.31 5.93 23.54
N ARG A 9 3.05 6.39 23.62
CA ARG A 9 2.66 7.55 24.43
C ARG A 9 2.82 7.23 25.92
N LEU A 10 2.33 6.07 26.35
CA LEU A 10 2.47 5.63 27.74
C LEU A 10 3.94 5.42 28.12
N CYS A 11 4.76 4.86 27.22
CA CYS A 11 6.20 4.75 27.42
C CYS A 11 6.84 6.12 27.63
N ALA A 12 6.57 7.10 26.76
CA ALA A 12 7.09 8.46 26.91
C ALA A 12 6.68 9.09 28.25
N ILE A 13 5.42 8.91 28.67
CA ILE A 13 4.92 9.39 29.96
C ILE A 13 5.68 8.75 31.13
N LYS A 14 5.89 7.43 31.10
CA LYS A 14 6.68 6.73 32.11
C LYS A 14 8.11 7.26 32.18
N LEU A 15 8.75 7.50 31.04
CA LEU A 15 10.10 8.08 30.98
C LEU A 15 10.16 9.52 31.52
N LEU A 16 9.11 10.31 31.31
CA LEU A 16 9.02 11.67 31.84
C LEU A 16 8.79 11.69 33.36
N LEU A 17 7.95 10.79 33.87
CA LEU A 17 7.66 10.67 35.30
C LEU A 17 8.80 10.01 36.09
N ASP A 18 9.53 9.07 35.48
CA ASP A 18 10.67 8.39 36.06
C ASP A 18 11.87 8.42 35.09
N ARG A 19 12.77 9.37 35.35
CA ARG A 19 13.97 9.59 34.53
C ARG A 19 15.01 8.48 34.68
N THR A 20 14.89 7.58 35.66
CA THR A 20 15.80 6.45 35.82
C THR A 20 15.60 5.40 34.72
N LEU A 21 14.41 5.36 34.13
CA LEU A 21 14.06 4.49 33.01
C LEU A 21 14.66 4.94 31.67
N ILE A 22 15.17 6.18 31.58
CA ILE A 22 15.76 6.71 30.36
C ILE A 22 17.18 6.15 30.20
N PRO A 23 17.53 5.51 29.07
CA PRO A 23 18.89 5.08 28.79
C PRO A 23 19.88 6.24 28.92
N ALA A 24 21.06 5.98 29.51
CA ALA A 24 22.05 7.01 29.80
C ALA A 24 22.43 7.84 28.56
N THR A 25 22.54 7.20 27.40
CA THR A 25 22.85 7.82 26.10
C THR A 25 21.82 8.84 25.63
N HIS A 26 20.57 8.76 26.12
CA HIS A 26 19.47 9.62 25.70
C HIS A 26 18.99 10.57 26.80
N ARG A 27 19.56 10.52 28.00
CA ARG A 27 19.07 11.28 29.17
C ARG A 27 19.01 12.78 28.93
N ASN A 28 19.95 13.33 28.17
CA ASN A 28 20.03 14.77 27.84
C ASN A 28 19.06 15.18 26.72
N SER A 29 18.55 14.23 25.92
CA SER A 29 17.58 14.49 24.86
C SER A 29 16.15 14.59 25.38
N PHE A 30 15.88 14.12 26.60
CA PHE A 30 14.55 14.15 27.21
C PHE A 30 14.39 15.39 28.09
N PRO A 31 13.43 16.29 27.78
CA PRO A 31 13.17 17.47 28.60
C PRO A 31 12.76 17.06 30.01
N ALA A 32 13.17 17.86 31.00
CA ALA A 32 12.65 17.72 32.35
C ALA A 32 11.23 18.30 32.39
N PRO A 33 10.20 17.52 32.76
CA PRO A 33 8.85 18.07 32.88
C PRO A 33 8.78 19.03 34.08
N THR A 34 7.98 20.08 33.96
CA THR A 34 7.66 20.95 35.10
C THR A 34 6.84 20.18 36.14
N ALA A 35 6.73 20.70 37.36
CA ALA A 35 5.91 20.09 38.41
C ALA A 35 4.43 19.95 37.97
N GLU A 36 3.89 20.98 37.31
CA GLU A 36 2.53 21.01 36.77
C GLU A 36 2.32 19.93 35.71
N VAL A 37 3.24 19.82 34.74
CA VAL A 37 3.18 18.80 33.69
C VAL A 37 3.27 17.41 34.33
N SER A 38 4.22 17.21 35.25
CA SER A 38 4.39 15.94 35.97
C SER A 38 3.12 15.53 36.69
N GLN A 39 2.42 16.47 37.34
CA GLN A 39 1.17 16.18 38.02
C GLN A 39 0.07 15.80 37.03
N SER A 40 -0.07 16.52 35.91
CA SER A 40 -1.06 16.21 34.87
C SER A 40 -0.84 14.83 34.25
N LEU A 41 0.43 14.42 34.07
CA LEU A 41 0.81 13.14 33.46
C LEU A 41 0.52 11.92 34.34
N ARG A 42 0.25 12.11 35.64
CA ARG A 42 -0.16 11.02 36.54
C ARG A 42 -1.59 10.53 36.28
N THR A 43 -2.40 11.35 35.61
CA THR A 43 -3.79 11.03 35.27
C THR A 43 -3.97 11.06 33.75
N LEU A 44 -4.48 9.97 33.17
CA LEU A 44 -4.69 9.86 31.73
C LEU A 44 -6.15 9.54 31.43
N SER A 45 -6.73 10.28 30.49
CA SER A 45 -8.00 9.90 29.89
C SER A 45 -7.77 8.68 28.99
N VAL A 46 -8.51 7.62 29.26
CA VAL A 46 -8.43 6.34 28.54
C VAL A 46 -9.82 5.83 28.24
N ASP A 47 -9.97 5.20 27.08
CA ASP A 47 -11.17 4.44 26.74
C ASP A 47 -11.04 3.03 27.31
N LEU A 48 -12.00 2.63 28.15
CA LEU A 48 -12.07 1.28 28.71
C LEU A 48 -13.00 0.42 27.87
N LEU A 49 -12.48 -0.72 27.43
CA LEU A 49 -13.22 -1.73 26.69
C LEU A 49 -13.25 -3.03 27.50
N PRO A 50 -14.31 -3.85 27.34
CA PRO A 50 -14.49 -5.04 28.16
C PRO A 50 -13.38 -6.07 27.94
N ASP A 51 -12.91 -6.21 26.70
CA ASP A 51 -11.82 -7.10 26.34
C ASP A 51 -11.02 -6.58 25.13
N ARG A 52 -9.98 -7.33 24.75
CA ARG A 52 -9.12 -7.00 23.61
C ARG A 52 -9.86 -7.13 22.27
N VAL A 53 -10.80 -8.06 22.13
CA VAL A 53 -11.55 -8.29 20.89
C VAL A 53 -12.42 -7.07 20.59
N ALA A 54 -13.08 -6.51 21.60
CA ALA A 54 -13.87 -5.28 21.47
C ALA A 54 -13.05 -4.07 20.98
N ALA A 55 -11.72 -4.07 21.21
CA ALA A 55 -10.82 -3.01 20.74
C ALA A 55 -10.40 -3.17 19.27
N GLU A 56 -10.57 -4.36 18.68
CA GLU A 56 -10.02 -4.70 17.37
C GLU A 56 -10.46 -3.79 16.22
N PRO A 57 -11.75 -3.40 16.10
CA PRO A 57 -12.18 -2.49 15.03
C PRO A 57 -11.45 -1.15 15.10
N VAL A 58 -11.25 -0.61 16.30
CA VAL A 58 -10.57 0.68 16.52
C VAL A 58 -9.09 0.56 16.18
N ILE A 59 -8.43 -0.51 16.65
CA ILE A 59 -7.01 -0.77 16.39
C ILE A 59 -6.78 -0.94 14.89
N THR A 60 -7.60 -1.78 14.26
CA THR A 60 -7.50 -2.09 12.83
C THR A 60 -7.68 -0.82 12.01
N ARG A 61 -8.74 -0.05 12.25
CA ARG A 61 -8.98 1.22 11.54
C ARG A 61 -7.80 2.19 11.67
N ARG A 62 -7.20 2.33 12.85
CA ARG A 62 -6.04 3.22 13.03
C ARG A 62 -4.81 2.81 12.22
N HIS A 63 -4.60 1.51 12.00
CA HIS A 63 -3.42 0.99 11.30
C HIS A 63 -3.65 0.62 9.84
N THR A 64 -4.90 0.66 9.38
CA THR A 64 -5.27 0.50 7.98
C THR A 64 -5.66 1.81 7.31
N THR A 65 -6.21 2.76 8.07
CA THR A 65 -6.69 4.07 7.59
C THR A 65 -5.66 5.18 7.86
N PHE A 66 -5.83 6.34 7.21
CA PHE A 66 -4.97 7.52 7.37
C PHE A 66 -4.83 7.97 8.84
N GLY A 67 -3.63 8.46 9.21
CA GLY A 67 -3.38 9.18 10.47
C GLY A 67 -2.34 8.55 11.42
N VAL A 68 -1.96 7.29 11.23
CA VAL A 68 -0.91 6.60 12.02
C VAL A 68 -0.01 5.79 11.08
N LYS A 69 1.19 5.39 11.53
CA LYS A 69 2.04 4.43 10.80
C LYS A 69 1.23 3.18 10.46
N GLN A 70 0.95 3.01 9.17
CA GLN A 70 0.18 1.90 8.63
C GLN A 70 0.96 0.60 8.80
N TRP A 71 0.23 -0.50 8.98
CA TRP A 71 0.85 -1.83 8.95
C TRP A 71 1.33 -2.18 7.55
N GLY A 72 2.47 -2.85 7.47
CA GLY A 72 2.91 -3.51 6.24
C GLY A 72 1.95 -4.64 5.85
N VAL A 73 1.95 -5.06 4.59
CA VAL A 73 1.02 -6.10 4.10
C VAL A 73 1.19 -7.39 4.88
N LEU A 74 2.44 -7.82 5.12
CA LEU A 74 2.73 -9.02 5.91
C LEU A 74 2.14 -8.96 7.33
N GLN A 75 2.16 -7.78 7.95
CA GLN A 75 1.60 -7.59 9.29
C GLN A 75 0.06 -7.68 9.28
N LYS A 76 -0.58 -7.17 8.21
CA LYS A 76 -2.03 -7.27 8.01
C LYS A 76 -2.46 -8.73 7.84
N ILE A 77 -1.85 -9.46 6.90
CA ILE A 77 -2.22 -10.86 6.65
C ILE A 77 -1.93 -11.76 7.87
N ARG A 78 -0.81 -11.56 8.60
CA ARG A 78 -0.52 -12.24 9.88
C ARG A 78 -1.56 -11.94 10.96
N ARG A 79 -2.16 -10.75 10.95
CA ARG A 79 -3.23 -10.41 11.89
C ARG A 79 -4.51 -11.13 11.50
N THR A 80 -4.90 -11.08 10.23
CA THR A 80 -6.07 -11.80 9.71
C THR A 80 -5.98 -13.29 10.02
N GLN A 81 -4.82 -13.91 9.79
CA GLN A 81 -4.58 -15.31 10.10
C GLN A 81 -4.79 -15.64 11.59
N ARG A 82 -4.29 -14.83 12.52
CA ARG A 82 -4.47 -15.08 13.96
C ARG A 82 -5.95 -15.10 14.37
N TYR A 83 -6.77 -14.26 13.74
CA TYR A 83 -8.21 -14.24 13.97
C TYR A 83 -8.93 -15.39 13.28
N TRP A 84 -8.48 -15.77 12.08
CA TRP A 84 -8.94 -16.99 11.42
C TRP A 84 -8.67 -18.24 12.27
N GLU A 85 -7.48 -18.37 12.86
CA GLU A 85 -7.14 -19.47 13.76
C GLU A 85 -8.03 -19.54 15.00
N LYS A 86 -8.41 -18.38 15.54
CA LYS A 86 -9.27 -18.28 16.72
C LYS A 86 -10.73 -18.62 16.42
N PHE A 87 -11.27 -18.10 15.31
CA PHE A 87 -12.72 -18.14 15.07
C PHE A 87 -13.15 -19.18 14.03
N LYS A 88 -12.28 -19.54 13.07
CA LYS A 88 -12.59 -20.47 11.97
C LYS A 88 -13.88 -20.12 11.20
N SER A 89 -14.25 -18.84 11.17
CA SER A 89 -15.43 -18.31 10.50
C SER A 89 -15.09 -16.98 9.83
N LEU A 90 -15.35 -16.88 8.52
CA LEU A 90 -15.12 -15.64 7.78
C LEU A 90 -15.95 -14.49 8.33
N ASP A 91 -17.17 -14.77 8.76
CA ASP A 91 -18.13 -13.77 9.23
C ASP A 91 -17.63 -13.13 10.52
N LEU A 92 -17.24 -13.96 11.49
CA LEU A 92 -16.69 -13.48 12.76
C LEU A 92 -15.38 -12.70 12.57
N VAL A 93 -14.51 -13.13 11.65
CA VAL A 93 -13.25 -12.42 11.36
C VAL A 93 -13.53 -11.10 10.65
N SER A 94 -14.45 -11.10 9.68
CA SER A 94 -14.90 -9.92 8.93
C SER A 94 -15.47 -8.86 9.87
N ASP A 95 -16.38 -9.27 10.77
CA ASP A 95 -17.02 -8.39 11.74
C ASP A 95 -16.01 -7.85 12.78
N THR A 96 -15.10 -8.71 13.26
CA THR A 96 -14.08 -8.32 14.26
C THR A 96 -13.09 -7.30 13.69
N LEU A 97 -12.64 -7.48 12.45
CA LEU A 97 -11.61 -6.63 11.83
C LEU A 97 -12.19 -5.44 11.05
N GLY A 98 -13.48 -5.50 10.69
CA GLY A 98 -14.12 -4.51 9.81
C GLY A 98 -13.64 -4.60 8.35
N PHE A 99 -13.21 -5.78 7.90
CA PHE A 99 -12.82 -6.05 6.51
C PHE A 99 -13.95 -6.74 5.77
N SER A 100 -13.92 -6.73 4.43
CA SER A 100 -14.85 -7.55 3.64
C SER A 100 -14.49 -9.04 3.75
N LYS A 101 -15.47 -9.93 3.64
CA LYS A 101 -15.22 -11.39 3.60
C LYS A 101 -14.25 -11.78 2.47
N ALA A 102 -14.31 -11.07 1.34
CA ALA A 102 -13.41 -11.30 0.21
C ALA A 102 -11.95 -10.93 0.53
N ASP A 103 -11.73 -9.80 1.22
CA ASP A 103 -10.41 -9.40 1.69
C ASP A 103 -9.85 -10.38 2.74
N VAL A 104 -10.69 -10.81 3.68
CA VAL A 104 -10.32 -11.80 4.70
C VAL A 104 -9.88 -13.11 4.03
N ALA A 105 -10.68 -13.61 3.09
CA ALA A 105 -10.36 -14.85 2.36
C ALA A 105 -9.08 -14.70 1.52
N ARG A 106 -8.85 -13.53 0.90
CA ARG A 106 -7.59 -13.24 0.19
C ARG A 106 -6.41 -13.28 1.15
N ASP A 107 -6.47 -12.54 2.26
CA ASP A 107 -5.39 -12.44 3.24
C ASP A 107 -5.00 -13.81 3.84
N ILE A 108 -5.98 -14.69 4.10
CA ILE A 108 -5.73 -16.06 4.59
C ILE A 108 -4.93 -16.86 3.55
N ARG A 109 -5.33 -16.82 2.27
CA ARG A 109 -4.62 -17.51 1.18
C ARG A 109 -3.21 -16.95 0.97
N GLU A 110 -3.08 -15.63 0.97
CA GLU A 110 -1.77 -14.96 0.85
C GLU A 110 -0.85 -15.34 2.02
N PHE A 111 -1.38 -15.41 3.25
CA PHE A 111 -0.61 -15.86 4.40
C PHE A 111 -0.10 -17.29 4.21
N ALA A 112 -0.93 -18.23 3.74
CA ALA A 112 -0.51 -19.61 3.51
C ALA A 112 0.62 -19.74 2.46
N LEU A 113 0.61 -18.91 1.41
CA LEU A 113 1.70 -18.85 0.42
C LEU A 113 3.00 -18.31 1.02
N VAL A 114 2.89 -17.30 1.88
CA VAL A 114 4.05 -16.78 2.62
C VAL A 114 4.59 -17.82 3.58
N ASP A 115 3.71 -18.45 4.35
CA ASP A 115 4.08 -19.47 5.32
C ASP A 115 4.77 -20.67 4.66
N LEU A 116 4.30 -21.11 3.48
CA LEU A 116 4.96 -22.15 2.69
C LEU A 116 6.44 -21.84 2.43
N GLY A 117 6.78 -20.60 2.08
CA GLY A 117 8.16 -20.19 1.84
C GLY A 117 8.96 -20.02 3.13
N LEU A 118 8.40 -19.35 4.14
CA LEU A 118 9.13 -19.05 5.38
C LEU A 118 9.42 -20.30 6.22
N THR A 119 8.62 -21.36 6.11
CA THR A 119 8.75 -22.60 6.91
C THR A 119 9.65 -23.66 6.27
N LEU A 120 10.23 -23.40 5.08
CA LEU A 120 11.16 -24.34 4.45
C LEU A 120 12.39 -24.60 5.34
N PRO A 121 12.90 -25.84 5.41
CA PRO A 121 13.98 -26.19 6.34
C PRO A 121 15.38 -25.76 5.87
N ARG A 122 15.51 -25.24 4.64
CA ARG A 122 16.81 -25.05 3.93
C ARG A 122 17.43 -23.66 4.10
N TRP A 123 16.96 -22.89 5.07
CA TRP A 123 17.49 -21.56 5.35
C TRP A 123 18.77 -21.61 6.17
N THR A 124 19.80 -20.90 5.72
CA THR A 124 20.98 -20.63 6.54
C THR A 124 20.58 -19.80 7.76
N LYS A 125 21.44 -19.79 8.80
CA LYS A 125 21.18 -19.01 10.03
C LYS A 125 20.97 -17.51 9.74
N ALA A 126 21.74 -16.95 8.82
CA ALA A 126 21.63 -15.54 8.41
C ALA A 126 20.33 -15.26 7.66
N GLU A 127 19.98 -16.10 6.68
CA GLU A 127 18.71 -15.98 5.95
C GLU A 127 17.51 -16.12 6.89
N LYS A 128 17.54 -17.10 7.80
CA LYS A 128 16.48 -17.31 8.78
C LYS A 128 16.30 -16.11 9.72
N ALA A 129 17.40 -15.46 10.13
CA ALA A 129 17.32 -14.23 10.92
C ALA A 129 16.62 -13.11 10.14
N ARG A 130 16.93 -12.98 8.84
CA ARG A 130 16.29 -12.00 7.96
C ARG A 130 14.82 -12.30 7.70
N LEU A 131 14.46 -13.54 7.43
CA LEU A 131 13.07 -13.97 7.18
C LEU A 131 12.18 -13.80 8.42
N ASN A 132 12.77 -13.82 9.62
CA ASN A 132 12.06 -13.56 10.89
C ASN A 132 12.03 -12.07 11.29
N ASP A 133 12.64 -11.18 10.51
CA ASP A 133 12.63 -9.74 10.77
C ASP A 133 11.19 -9.17 10.72
N ILE A 134 10.81 -8.42 11.74
CA ILE A 134 9.51 -7.74 11.83
C ILE A 134 9.34 -6.65 10.75
N HIS A 135 10.45 -6.17 10.20
CA HIS A 135 10.51 -5.15 9.15
C HIS A 135 10.73 -5.73 7.75
N LEU A 136 10.63 -7.06 7.58
CA LEU A 136 10.73 -7.71 6.28
C LEU A 136 9.69 -7.12 5.31
N SER A 137 10.18 -6.53 4.21
CA SER A 137 9.34 -5.99 3.14
C SER A 137 8.92 -7.11 2.19
N ALA A 138 7.82 -7.79 2.52
CA ALA A 138 7.32 -8.91 1.72
C ALA A 138 6.34 -8.52 0.61
N ASN A 139 6.05 -7.23 0.39
CA ASN A 139 5.04 -6.80 -0.58
C ASN A 139 5.32 -7.29 -2.01
N PRO A 140 6.56 -7.19 -2.55
CA PRO A 140 6.85 -7.71 -3.88
C PRO A 140 6.66 -9.23 -3.96
N TYR A 141 7.17 -9.98 -2.97
CA TYR A 141 6.99 -11.42 -2.87
C TYR A 141 5.51 -11.83 -2.85
N ILE A 142 4.71 -11.24 -1.94
CA ILE A 142 3.29 -11.55 -1.79
C ILE A 142 2.55 -11.29 -3.10
N ARG A 143 2.80 -10.14 -3.74
CA ARG A 143 2.17 -9.82 -5.03
C ARG A 143 2.55 -10.83 -6.11
N PHE A 144 3.82 -11.23 -6.20
CA PHE A 144 4.28 -12.17 -7.21
C PHE A 144 3.67 -13.57 -7.00
N ILE A 145 3.84 -14.14 -5.80
CA ILE A 145 3.39 -15.52 -5.52
C ILE A 145 1.86 -15.68 -5.53
N SER A 146 1.12 -14.58 -5.33
CA SER A 146 -0.35 -14.60 -5.33
C SER A 146 -0.98 -14.52 -6.71
N ARG A 147 -0.18 -14.37 -7.77
CA ARG A 147 -0.70 -14.39 -9.15
C ARG A 147 -1.20 -15.78 -9.52
N GLN A 148 -2.22 -15.83 -10.37
CA GLN A 148 -2.82 -17.11 -10.79
C GLN A 148 -1.85 -17.96 -11.61
N ASP A 149 -1.17 -17.36 -12.59
CA ASP A 149 -0.18 -18.05 -13.43
C ASP A 149 1.00 -18.62 -12.63
N VAL A 150 1.51 -17.88 -11.64
CA VAL A 150 2.55 -18.37 -10.73
C VAL A 150 2.03 -19.52 -9.87
N ARG A 151 0.80 -19.44 -9.35
CA ARG A 151 0.19 -20.55 -8.59
C ARG A 151 -0.01 -21.79 -9.43
N ASP A 152 -0.46 -21.64 -10.68
CA ASP A 152 -0.65 -22.74 -11.62
C ASP A 152 0.70 -23.38 -12.00
N ALA A 153 1.73 -22.55 -12.21
CA ALA A 153 3.10 -23.01 -12.45
C ALA A 153 3.65 -23.79 -11.24
N LEU A 154 3.42 -23.30 -10.02
CA LEU A 154 3.82 -23.98 -8.78
C LEU A 154 2.96 -25.21 -8.46
N GLY A 155 1.76 -25.35 -9.04
CA GLY A 155 0.82 -26.41 -8.69
C GLY A 155 0.23 -26.23 -7.30
N VAL A 156 -0.17 -25.00 -6.97
CA VAL A 156 -0.70 -24.63 -5.65
C VAL A 156 -2.17 -24.26 -5.78
N ALA A 157 -3.01 -24.95 -5.00
CA ALA A 157 -4.44 -24.72 -4.94
C ALA A 157 -4.90 -24.50 -3.49
N PHE A 158 -6.16 -24.09 -3.33
CA PHE A 158 -6.81 -23.92 -2.04
C PHE A 158 -8.14 -24.65 -2.02
N ASN A 159 -8.41 -25.38 -0.94
CA ASN A 159 -9.71 -25.98 -0.74
C ASN A 159 -10.72 -25.01 -0.11
N ALA A 160 -11.93 -25.50 0.16
CA ALA A 160 -13.01 -24.70 0.75
C ALA A 160 -12.66 -24.09 2.13
N ASP A 161 -11.75 -24.72 2.88
CA ASP A 161 -11.27 -24.24 4.18
C ASP A 161 -10.06 -23.30 4.09
N PHE A 162 -9.70 -22.86 2.88
CA PHE A 162 -8.50 -22.08 2.59
C PHE A 162 -7.19 -22.79 2.95
N LYS A 163 -7.20 -24.11 3.09
CA LYS A 163 -5.96 -24.88 3.28
C LYS A 163 -5.25 -25.01 1.94
N LEU A 164 -3.93 -24.86 2.01
CA LEU A 164 -3.04 -24.97 0.88
C LEU A 164 -2.89 -26.43 0.45
N GLU A 165 -3.14 -26.72 -0.82
CA GLU A 165 -2.98 -28.03 -1.43
C GLU A 165 -1.97 -27.96 -2.56
N LEU A 166 -1.09 -28.97 -2.64
CA LEU A 166 -0.08 -29.06 -3.69
C LEU A 166 -0.54 -30.12 -4.70
N THR A 167 -0.80 -29.70 -5.93
CA THR A 167 -1.23 -30.58 -7.03
C THR A 167 -0.06 -31.16 -7.81
N LYS A 168 1.10 -30.48 -7.77
CA LYS A 168 2.36 -30.94 -8.37
C LYS A 168 3.27 -31.61 -7.34
N ASN A 169 4.41 -32.13 -7.81
CA ASN A 169 5.43 -32.74 -6.95
C ASN A 169 5.82 -31.78 -5.81
N ARG A 170 5.65 -32.25 -4.56
CA ARG A 170 5.86 -31.47 -3.34
C ARG A 170 7.28 -30.93 -3.21
N GLU A 171 8.29 -31.73 -3.52
CA GLU A 171 9.69 -31.31 -3.41
C GLU A 171 10.09 -30.32 -4.50
N ARG A 172 9.60 -30.50 -5.73
CA ARG A 172 9.82 -29.52 -6.81
C ARG A 172 9.16 -28.18 -6.48
N THR A 173 7.93 -28.22 -5.97
CA THR A 173 7.21 -27.02 -5.53
C THR A 173 7.98 -26.29 -4.43
N LYS A 174 8.49 -27.01 -3.42
CA LYS A 174 9.32 -26.42 -2.36
C LYS A 174 10.59 -25.78 -2.92
N ARG A 175 11.29 -26.42 -3.87
CA ARG A 175 12.49 -25.84 -4.51
C ARG A 175 12.17 -24.57 -5.29
N ALA A 176 11.07 -24.56 -6.04
CA ALA A 176 10.63 -23.38 -6.77
C ALA A 176 10.25 -22.23 -5.81
N VAL A 177 9.53 -22.53 -4.73
CA VAL A 177 9.22 -21.53 -3.69
C VAL A 177 10.49 -21.04 -2.98
N GLU A 178 11.45 -21.92 -2.70
CA GLU A 178 12.76 -21.55 -2.13
C GLU A 178 13.47 -20.54 -3.03
N HIS A 179 13.51 -20.80 -4.34
CA HIS A 179 14.08 -19.90 -5.33
C HIS A 179 13.40 -18.53 -5.28
N ILE A 180 12.06 -18.48 -5.34
CA ILE A 180 11.29 -17.23 -5.28
C ILE A 180 11.58 -16.44 -3.99
N VAL A 181 11.66 -17.12 -2.84
CA VAL A 181 11.99 -16.45 -1.57
C VAL A 181 13.38 -15.81 -1.63
N ARG A 182 14.39 -16.50 -2.18
CA ARG A 182 15.75 -15.93 -2.37
C ARG A 182 15.74 -14.71 -3.28
N GLN A 183 14.97 -14.74 -4.37
CA GLN A 183 14.92 -13.62 -5.33
C GLN A 183 14.19 -12.37 -4.80
N PHE A 184 13.19 -12.54 -3.94
CA PHE A 184 12.29 -11.44 -3.53
C PHE A 184 12.44 -10.98 -2.08
N LEU A 185 12.95 -11.83 -1.17
CA LEU A 185 13.00 -11.54 0.27
C LEU A 185 14.41 -11.44 0.83
N LEU A 186 15.39 -12.11 0.20
CA LEU A 186 16.76 -12.17 0.70
C LEU A 186 17.66 -11.20 -0.07
N PRO A 187 18.58 -10.49 0.61
CA PRO A 187 19.54 -9.61 -0.04
C PRO A 187 20.58 -10.40 -0.84
N LEU A 188 21.23 -9.73 -1.78
CA LEU A 188 22.42 -10.25 -2.45
C LEU A 188 23.59 -10.43 -1.45
N ALA A 189 24.58 -11.23 -1.82
CA ALA A 189 25.74 -11.53 -0.96
C ALA A 189 26.56 -10.29 -0.58
N ASP A 190 26.47 -9.22 -1.38
CA ASP A 190 27.09 -7.92 -1.15
C ASP A 190 26.29 -7.02 -0.18
N GLY A 191 25.16 -7.50 0.35
CA GLY A 191 24.26 -6.73 1.22
C GLY A 191 23.29 -5.82 0.47
N GLY A 192 23.24 -5.91 -0.86
CA GLY A 192 22.31 -5.18 -1.71
C GLY A 192 20.84 -5.57 -1.50
N PRO A 193 19.89 -4.81 -2.08
CA PRO A 193 18.47 -5.16 -2.03
C PRO A 193 18.22 -6.54 -2.68
N PRO A 194 17.05 -7.17 -2.43
CA PRO A 194 16.70 -8.41 -3.11
C PRO A 194 16.83 -8.27 -4.64
N PRO A 195 17.32 -9.32 -5.33
CA PRO A 195 17.62 -9.26 -6.76
C PRO A 195 16.45 -8.81 -7.63
N LYS A 196 15.22 -9.17 -7.24
CA LYS A 196 14.03 -8.97 -8.08
C LYS A 196 12.99 -8.09 -7.37
N ASN A 197 12.29 -7.30 -8.18
CA ASN A 197 11.04 -6.65 -7.81
C ASN A 197 9.97 -7.00 -8.85
N THR A 198 8.69 -6.85 -8.48
CA THR A 198 7.54 -7.29 -9.31
C THR A 198 7.37 -6.58 -10.65
N ARG A 199 8.20 -5.62 -11.05
CA ARG A 199 7.96 -4.86 -12.30
C ARG A 199 8.87 -5.20 -13.46
N ALA A 200 10.02 -5.84 -13.22
CA ALA A 200 11.07 -5.94 -14.22
C ALA A 200 11.30 -7.35 -14.81
N ASN A 201 10.92 -8.42 -14.10
CA ASN A 201 11.49 -9.76 -14.38
C ASN A 201 10.45 -10.91 -14.38
N GLU A 202 9.18 -10.61 -14.64
CA GLU A 202 8.08 -11.55 -14.39
C GLU A 202 8.11 -12.80 -15.27
N MET A 203 8.38 -12.65 -16.58
CA MET A 203 8.43 -13.79 -17.50
C MET A 203 9.65 -14.68 -17.28
N GLU A 204 10.78 -14.08 -16.89
CA GLU A 204 12.02 -14.79 -16.61
C GLU A 204 11.85 -15.73 -15.40
N GLU A 205 11.20 -15.25 -14.34
CA GLU A 205 10.94 -16.07 -13.14
C GLU A 205 9.96 -17.22 -13.41
N LEU A 206 8.93 -16.98 -14.24
CA LEU A 206 8.02 -18.06 -14.65
C LEU A 206 8.75 -19.13 -15.48
N ALA A 207 9.64 -18.72 -16.38
CA ALA A 207 10.47 -19.64 -17.16
C ALA A 207 11.40 -20.46 -16.24
N GLU A 208 12.01 -19.83 -15.24
CA GLU A 208 12.87 -20.52 -14.27
C GLU A 208 12.07 -21.52 -13.40
N ILE A 209 10.87 -21.15 -12.96
CA ILE A 209 9.98 -22.08 -12.26
C ILE A 209 9.73 -23.32 -13.13
N ASN A 210 9.37 -23.14 -14.40
CA ASN A 210 9.14 -24.26 -15.32
C ASN A 210 10.40 -25.10 -15.51
N ARG A 211 11.57 -24.46 -15.65
CA ARG A 211 12.87 -25.15 -15.73
C ARG A 211 13.16 -26.03 -14.50
N ILE A 212 12.81 -25.58 -13.30
CA ILE A 212 12.94 -26.38 -12.07
C ILE A 212 12.03 -27.63 -12.13
N PHE A 213 10.87 -27.52 -12.77
CA PHE A 213 9.97 -28.65 -12.95
C PHE A 213 10.43 -29.62 -14.05
N GLU A 214 11.06 -29.12 -15.12
CA GLU A 214 11.53 -29.90 -16.28
C GLU A 214 12.89 -30.60 -16.04
N SER A 215 13.85 -29.91 -15.41
CA SER A 215 15.23 -30.40 -15.20
C SER A 215 15.33 -31.71 -14.40
N SER A 216 14.28 -32.10 -13.68
CA SER A 216 14.24 -33.31 -12.88
C SER A 216 13.61 -34.52 -13.59
N GLU A 217 13.06 -34.39 -14.80
CA GLU A 217 12.63 -35.57 -15.59
C GLU A 217 13.83 -36.33 -16.17
N ASN A 218 14.95 -35.65 -16.41
CA ASN A 218 16.18 -36.28 -16.92
C ASN A 218 17.08 -36.88 -15.84
N ASP A 219 16.83 -36.60 -14.55
CA ASP A 219 17.71 -36.98 -13.44
C ASP A 219 17.29 -38.28 -12.71
N VAL A 220 16.22 -38.94 -13.19
CA VAL A 220 15.78 -40.26 -12.69
C VAL A 220 16.33 -41.41 -13.55
N GLY A 221 16.98 -41.11 -14.68
CA GLY A 221 17.56 -42.12 -15.60
C GLY A 221 19.07 -42.31 -15.53
N ALA A 222 19.81 -41.48 -14.76
CA ALA A 222 21.27 -41.48 -14.79
C ALA A 222 21.87 -41.60 -13.38
N LYS A 223 21.71 -42.78 -12.78
CA LYS A 223 22.58 -43.26 -11.69
C LYS A 223 22.98 -44.69 -11.96
N ASP A 224 23.96 -44.84 -12.84
CA ASP A 224 25.10 -45.75 -12.69
C ASP A 224 25.93 -45.63 -13.97
N GLN A 225 26.97 -44.80 -13.93
CA GLN A 225 28.30 -45.24 -14.32
C GLN A 225 29.38 -44.23 -13.94
N ASP A 226 30.42 -44.83 -13.38
CA ASP A 226 31.64 -44.28 -12.83
C ASP A 226 32.49 -43.43 -13.77
N GLN A 227 33.12 -42.43 -13.13
CA GLN A 227 34.53 -42.03 -13.14
C GLN A 227 35.36 -41.89 -14.45
N ALA A 228 36.17 -40.83 -14.37
CA ALA A 228 37.43 -40.54 -15.08
C ALA A 228 37.26 -40.11 -16.56
N ASP A 229 38.02 -39.16 -17.13
CA ASP A 229 39.34 -38.66 -16.78
C ASP A 229 39.62 -37.27 -17.40
N GLU A 230 40.59 -36.59 -16.78
CA GLU A 230 41.57 -35.59 -17.28
C GLU A 230 41.38 -34.65 -18.50
N LYS A 231 41.60 -33.34 -18.17
CA LYS A 231 42.56 -32.34 -18.72
C LYS A 231 42.43 -31.68 -20.12
N SER A 232 42.93 -30.42 -20.07
CA SER A 232 43.45 -29.51 -21.12
C SER A 232 42.37 -28.76 -21.92
N GLY A 233 42.51 -27.48 -22.27
CA GLY A 233 43.57 -26.49 -22.13
C GLY A 233 43.20 -25.25 -22.97
N GLU A 234 43.70 -24.08 -22.55
CA GLU A 234 44.00 -22.85 -23.32
C GLU A 234 42.95 -22.08 -24.15
N ASP A 235 42.80 -20.81 -23.73
CA ASP A 235 42.83 -19.54 -24.51
C ASP A 235 42.25 -19.46 -25.93
N GLN A 236 41.30 -18.53 -26.12
CA GLN A 236 41.50 -17.35 -27.00
C GLN A 236 40.40 -16.28 -26.85
N ASP A 237 40.87 -15.13 -26.40
CA ASP A 237 40.70 -13.73 -26.84
C ASP A 237 39.61 -13.28 -27.84
N ALA A 238 39.20 -12.01 -27.58
CA ALA A 238 38.72 -10.93 -28.46
C ALA A 238 37.36 -11.00 -29.18
N GLY A 239 36.55 -9.95 -28.95
CA GLY A 239 35.48 -9.55 -29.88
C GLY A 239 34.44 -8.61 -29.28
N GLN A 240 34.76 -7.32 -29.12
CA GLN A 240 33.79 -6.23 -29.02
C GLN A 240 32.94 -6.17 -30.30
N ASP A 241 31.64 -5.87 -30.19
CA ASP A 241 31.04 -4.82 -31.00
C ASP A 241 29.71 -4.30 -30.44
N ASN A 242 29.64 -2.97 -30.38
CA ASN A 242 28.48 -2.17 -30.06
C ASN A 242 27.48 -2.20 -31.22
N ALA A 243 26.19 -2.32 -30.92
CA ALA A 243 25.13 -1.91 -31.84
C ALA A 243 24.05 -1.14 -31.08
N GLU A 244 24.13 0.18 -31.24
CA GLU A 244 23.06 1.13 -30.95
C GLU A 244 21.80 0.77 -31.76
N SER A 245 20.64 0.65 -31.09
CA SER A 245 19.35 0.71 -31.77
C SER A 245 18.51 1.87 -31.23
N SER A 246 18.67 3.00 -31.92
CA SER A 246 17.66 4.00 -32.29
C SER A 246 16.33 4.00 -31.52
N GLY A 247 16.13 5.06 -30.76
CA GLY A 247 14.86 5.43 -30.16
C GLY A 247 13.82 5.86 -31.19
N GLY A 248 12.68 5.17 -31.18
CA GLY A 248 11.44 5.64 -31.79
C GLY A 248 10.82 6.73 -30.91
N LYS A 249 10.95 8.00 -31.32
CA LYS A 249 10.13 9.09 -30.79
C LYS A 249 8.71 8.93 -31.32
N ASP A 250 7.87 8.29 -30.50
CA ASP A 250 6.43 8.31 -30.69
C ASP A 250 5.96 9.76 -30.71
N ARG A 251 5.41 10.19 -31.84
CA ARG A 251 4.81 11.52 -31.98
C ARG A 251 3.53 11.51 -31.17
N ASP A 252 3.59 12.05 -29.95
CA ASP A 252 2.43 12.30 -29.10
C ASP A 252 1.35 13.02 -29.92
N ALA A 253 0.33 12.26 -30.33
CA ALA A 253 -0.87 12.81 -30.92
C ALA A 253 -1.43 13.86 -29.95
N VAL A 254 -1.56 15.11 -30.40
CA VAL A 254 -2.02 16.24 -29.58
C VAL A 254 -3.42 15.92 -29.06
N ARG A 255 -3.50 15.39 -27.83
CA ARG A 255 -4.78 15.06 -27.19
C ARG A 255 -5.46 16.35 -26.75
N ASP A 256 -6.73 16.51 -27.13
CA ASP A 256 -7.53 17.68 -26.78
C ASP A 256 -7.50 17.94 -25.25
N PRO A 257 -7.41 19.22 -24.81
CA PRO A 257 -7.42 19.58 -23.40
C PRO A 257 -8.67 19.07 -22.67
N PHE A 258 -8.53 18.72 -21.38
CA PHE A 258 -9.57 18.09 -20.58
C PHE A 258 -10.91 18.85 -20.56
N PHE A 259 -10.85 20.18 -20.57
CA PHE A 259 -11.97 21.05 -20.23
C PHE A 259 -12.25 22.11 -21.30
N LYS A 260 -11.94 21.83 -22.57
CA LYS A 260 -12.14 22.75 -23.71
C LYS A 260 -13.55 23.36 -23.76
N THR A 261 -14.56 22.59 -23.33
CA THR A 261 -15.98 23.00 -23.33
C THR A 261 -16.47 23.63 -22.03
N LEU A 262 -15.59 23.87 -21.04
CA LEU A 262 -15.97 24.49 -19.77
C LEU A 262 -16.49 25.92 -20.01
N ARG A 263 -17.72 26.19 -19.55
CA ARG A 263 -18.34 27.52 -19.58
C ARG A 263 -18.54 28.02 -18.16
N VAL A 264 -18.12 29.26 -17.90
CA VAL A 264 -18.31 29.96 -16.63
C VAL A 264 -19.27 31.11 -16.88
N THR A 265 -20.34 31.15 -16.10
CA THR A 265 -21.38 32.20 -16.15
C THR A 265 -21.30 33.16 -14.97
N ILE A 266 -20.37 32.94 -14.05
CA ILE A 266 -20.19 33.74 -12.84
C ILE A 266 -19.29 34.93 -13.16
N SER A 267 -19.75 36.15 -12.89
CA SER A 267 -19.04 37.41 -13.12
C SER A 267 -17.99 37.70 -12.04
N ASP A 268 -17.10 36.74 -11.78
CA ASP A 268 -15.99 36.91 -10.84
C ASP A 268 -14.63 36.76 -11.56
N PRO A 269 -13.73 37.77 -11.47
CA PRO A 269 -12.44 37.71 -12.13
C PRO A 269 -11.57 36.51 -11.70
N ALA A 270 -11.61 36.12 -10.43
CA ALA A 270 -10.81 35.01 -9.93
C ALA A 270 -11.33 33.67 -10.46
N VAL A 271 -12.65 33.47 -10.53
CA VAL A 271 -13.28 32.29 -11.15
C VAL A 271 -12.88 32.19 -12.63
N HIS A 272 -12.89 33.31 -13.36
CA HIS A 272 -12.47 33.33 -14.77
C HIS A 272 -11.00 32.99 -14.96
N VAL A 273 -10.10 33.48 -14.09
CA VAL A 273 -8.67 33.15 -14.12
C VAL A 273 -8.47 31.64 -13.95
N VAL A 274 -9.04 31.05 -12.88
CA VAL A 274 -8.86 29.61 -12.61
C VAL A 274 -9.46 28.76 -13.71
N ALA A 275 -10.63 29.12 -14.24
CA ALA A 275 -11.26 28.42 -15.35
C ALA A 275 -10.44 28.49 -16.64
N SER A 276 -9.76 29.61 -16.90
CA SER A 276 -8.87 29.74 -18.06
C SER A 276 -7.63 28.85 -17.93
N GLU A 277 -7.08 28.69 -16.73
CA GLU A 277 -5.96 27.79 -16.46
C GLU A 277 -6.35 26.31 -16.60
N ILE A 278 -7.53 25.93 -16.11
CA ILE A 278 -8.09 24.57 -16.29
C ILE A 278 -8.21 24.18 -17.77
N LYS A 279 -8.61 25.12 -18.63
CA LYS A 279 -8.75 24.88 -20.08
C LYS A 279 -7.43 24.57 -20.78
N LYS A 280 -6.30 25.01 -20.21
CA LYS A 280 -4.94 24.77 -20.74
C LYS A 280 -4.38 23.41 -20.33
N VAL A 281 -5.02 22.70 -19.40
CA VAL A 281 -4.49 21.43 -18.87
C VAL A 281 -4.64 20.30 -19.89
N THR A 282 -3.50 19.71 -20.24
CA THR A 282 -3.40 18.57 -21.15
C THR A 282 -3.70 17.24 -20.44
N PRO A 283 -4.19 16.22 -21.17
CA PRO A 283 -4.56 14.91 -20.61
C PRO A 283 -3.46 14.16 -19.84
N ASN A 284 -2.19 14.45 -20.12
CA ASN A 284 -1.04 13.84 -19.47
C ASN A 284 -0.71 14.44 -18.08
N ARG A 285 -1.49 15.43 -17.59
CA ARG A 285 -1.30 16.05 -16.27
C ARG A 285 -2.56 15.95 -15.39
N PRO A 286 -3.02 14.72 -15.05
CA PRO A 286 -4.26 14.52 -14.29
C PRO A 286 -4.23 15.14 -12.89
N LEU A 287 -3.06 15.16 -12.22
CA LEU A 287 -2.93 15.80 -10.91
C LEU A 287 -3.14 17.31 -10.98
N THR A 288 -2.55 17.97 -11.98
CA THR A 288 -2.75 19.41 -12.23
C THR A 288 -4.21 19.73 -12.52
N ALA A 289 -4.88 18.89 -13.32
CA ALA A 289 -6.31 19.00 -13.58
C ALA A 289 -7.14 18.93 -12.28
N CYS A 290 -6.83 17.97 -11.40
CA CYS A 290 -7.54 17.81 -10.12
C CYS A 290 -7.33 19.01 -9.19
N LEU A 291 -6.09 19.50 -9.06
CA LEU A 291 -5.78 20.64 -8.20
C LEU A 291 -6.46 21.93 -8.67
N LEU A 292 -6.44 22.18 -9.98
CA LEU A 292 -7.10 23.36 -10.54
C LEU A 292 -8.62 23.23 -10.44
N LEU A 293 -9.20 22.04 -10.68
CA LEU A 293 -10.64 21.81 -10.50
C LEU A 293 -11.08 22.06 -9.06
N ARG A 294 -10.30 21.61 -8.07
CA ARG A 294 -10.52 21.93 -6.67
C ARG A 294 -10.47 23.45 -6.43
N GLY A 295 -9.43 24.12 -6.94
CA GLY A 295 -9.31 25.58 -6.82
C GLY A 295 -10.50 26.32 -7.45
N LEU A 296 -11.05 25.84 -8.57
CA LEU A 296 -12.24 26.42 -9.18
C LEU A 296 -13.45 26.28 -8.28
N VAL A 297 -13.67 25.09 -7.73
CA VAL A 297 -14.78 24.83 -6.79
C VAL A 297 -14.66 25.73 -5.57
N GLU A 298 -13.48 25.79 -4.94
CA GLU A 298 -13.21 26.65 -3.78
C GLU A 298 -13.47 28.13 -4.10
N THR A 299 -13.03 28.61 -5.27
CA THR A 299 -13.22 30.00 -5.69
C THR A 299 -14.70 30.32 -5.93
N VAL A 300 -15.44 29.41 -6.58
CA VAL A 300 -16.88 29.56 -6.81
C VAL A 300 -17.66 29.57 -5.49
N PHE A 301 -17.30 28.69 -4.55
CA PHE A 301 -17.91 28.67 -3.22
C PHE A 301 -17.63 29.96 -2.45
N ALA A 302 -16.39 30.45 -2.47
CA ALA A 302 -16.03 31.71 -1.82
C ALA A 302 -16.86 32.88 -2.39
N PHE A 303 -16.97 32.97 -3.72
CA PHE A 303 -17.80 33.99 -4.38
C PHE A 303 -19.26 33.94 -3.93
N ARG A 304 -19.88 32.74 -3.92
CA ARG A 304 -21.29 32.58 -3.52
C ARG A 304 -21.55 32.89 -2.05
N LEU A 305 -20.58 32.65 -1.17
CA LEU A 305 -20.69 32.99 0.24
C LEU A 305 -20.56 34.51 0.45
N ASP A 306 -19.69 35.15 -0.31
CA ASP A 306 -19.52 36.61 -0.27
C ASP A 306 -20.77 37.33 -0.78
N GLU A 307 -21.34 36.87 -1.90
CA GLU A 307 -22.61 37.37 -2.47
C GLU A 307 -23.77 37.31 -1.45
N LYS A 308 -23.74 36.33 -0.54
CA LYS A 308 -24.75 36.16 0.53
C LYS A 308 -24.35 36.80 1.87
N GLY A 309 -23.20 37.47 1.95
CA GLY A 309 -22.70 38.07 3.20
C GLY A 309 -22.31 37.06 4.29
N LEU A 310 -22.07 35.81 3.91
CA LEU A 310 -21.72 34.70 4.82
C LEU A 310 -20.21 34.44 4.89
N LEU A 311 -19.41 35.18 4.12
CA LEU A 311 -17.97 35.02 4.11
C LEU A 311 -17.37 35.62 5.40
N PRO A 312 -16.59 34.86 6.19
CA PRO A 312 -15.99 35.40 7.41
C PRO A 312 -15.06 36.58 7.08
N PRO A 313 -15.03 37.65 7.89
CA PRO A 313 -14.26 38.88 7.61
C PRO A 313 -12.75 38.66 7.47
N ASN A 314 -12.25 37.53 7.96
CA ASN A 314 -10.84 37.15 7.93
C ASN A 314 -10.45 36.38 6.65
N VAL A 315 -11.39 36.13 5.73
CA VAL A 315 -11.17 35.39 4.49
C VAL A 315 -11.14 36.37 3.34
N LYS A 316 -10.04 37.12 3.21
CA LYS A 316 -9.79 37.92 2.01
C LYS A 316 -9.14 37.04 0.94
N ASN A 317 -9.69 37.06 -0.28
CA ASN A 317 -9.16 36.38 -1.46
C ASN A 317 -9.29 34.84 -1.51
N GLY A 318 -10.35 34.27 -0.91
CA GLY A 318 -10.67 32.84 -1.09
C GLY A 318 -9.65 31.86 -0.50
N ARG A 319 -8.70 32.33 0.32
CA ARG A 319 -7.68 31.51 0.97
C ARG A 319 -7.79 31.65 2.48
N GLY A 320 -8.28 30.60 3.13
CA GLY A 320 -8.30 30.52 4.58
C GLY A 320 -8.65 29.13 5.08
N PRO A 321 -8.14 28.70 6.25
CA PRO A 321 -8.49 27.42 6.87
C PRO A 321 -10.01 27.26 7.10
N ALA A 322 -10.74 28.38 7.22
CA ALA A 322 -12.20 28.41 7.29
C ALA A 322 -12.89 27.89 6.01
N ILE A 323 -12.39 28.23 4.82
CA ILE A 323 -12.94 27.70 3.55
C ILE A 323 -12.68 26.19 3.45
N ASN A 324 -11.48 25.73 3.82
CA ASN A 324 -11.19 24.30 3.85
C ASN A 324 -12.11 23.54 4.81
N SER A 325 -12.34 24.09 6.02
CA SER A 325 -13.27 23.52 6.99
C SER A 325 -14.71 23.48 6.46
N LEU A 326 -15.15 24.56 5.81
CA LEU A 326 -16.49 24.67 5.25
C LEU A 326 -16.68 23.74 4.04
N VAL A 327 -15.72 23.67 3.12
CA VAL A 327 -15.71 22.73 1.99
C VAL A 327 -15.73 21.29 2.51
N ASN A 328 -14.92 20.97 3.52
CA ASN A 328 -14.94 19.66 4.16
C ASN A 328 -16.28 19.36 4.86
N SER A 329 -16.94 20.37 5.46
CA SER A 329 -18.24 20.23 6.11
C SER A 329 -19.37 20.03 5.09
N VAL A 330 -19.33 20.75 3.96
CA VAL A 330 -20.26 20.56 2.85
C VAL A 330 -20.04 19.19 2.20
N ILE A 331 -18.80 18.74 2.02
CA ILE A 331 -18.47 17.38 1.54
C ILE A 331 -18.96 16.32 2.53
N ALA A 332 -18.80 16.54 3.83
CA ALA A 332 -19.25 15.61 4.87
C ALA A 332 -20.79 15.50 4.90
N ASN A 333 -21.50 16.62 4.80
CA ASN A 333 -22.96 16.67 4.79
C ASN A 333 -23.55 16.27 3.42
N TYR A 334 -22.75 16.21 2.35
CA TYR A 334 -23.19 15.77 1.03
C TYR A 334 -23.59 14.28 0.99
N ASN A 335 -23.05 13.46 1.90
CA ASN A 335 -23.42 12.05 2.03
C ASN A 335 -24.86 11.87 2.53
N GLU A 336 -25.43 12.85 3.24
CA GLU A 336 -26.83 12.83 3.70
C GLU A 336 -27.82 13.14 2.57
N LEU A 337 -27.37 13.73 1.46
CA LEU A 337 -28.18 14.06 0.29
C LEU A 337 -28.29 12.90 -0.74
N GLY A 338 -27.82 11.71 -0.40
CA GLY A 338 -28.07 10.48 -1.18
C GLY A 338 -27.34 10.35 -2.52
N LEU A 339 -26.30 11.16 -2.77
CA LEU A 339 -25.47 11.07 -3.99
C LEU A 339 -24.07 10.54 -3.64
N SER A 340 -23.85 9.23 -3.83
CA SER A 340 -22.59 8.58 -3.46
C SER A 340 -21.42 8.99 -4.35
N TRP A 341 -20.42 9.65 -3.78
CA TRP A 341 -19.08 9.72 -4.38
C TRP A 341 -18.30 8.48 -3.98
N GLY A 342 -18.25 7.48 -4.86
CA GLY A 342 -17.23 6.43 -4.78
C GLY A 342 -15.88 6.99 -5.21
N VAL A 343 -15.26 7.84 -4.39
CA VAL A 343 -13.88 8.31 -4.62
C VAL A 343 -13.05 8.02 -3.38
N HIS A 344 -12.37 6.87 -3.41
CA HIS A 344 -11.21 6.64 -2.58
C HIS A 344 -10.10 7.59 -3.04
N ALA A 345 -9.72 8.54 -2.18
CA ALA A 345 -8.56 9.39 -2.36
C ALA A 345 -7.25 8.57 -2.29
N ALA A 346 -6.96 7.83 -3.35
CA ALA A 346 -5.68 7.15 -3.57
C ALA A 346 -5.41 6.84 -5.05
N VAL A 347 -6.40 7.02 -5.94
CA VAL A 347 -6.21 6.79 -7.38
C VAL A 347 -6.08 8.16 -8.05
N VAL A 348 -4.96 8.37 -8.75
CA VAL A 348 -4.83 9.47 -9.70
C VAL A 348 -5.95 9.29 -10.71
N PRO A 349 -6.96 10.18 -10.77
CA PRO A 349 -8.13 9.93 -11.58
C PRO A 349 -7.71 9.79 -13.04
N ASN A 350 -8.12 8.71 -13.68
CA ASN A 350 -7.88 8.57 -15.12
C ASN A 350 -8.74 9.61 -15.87
N SER A 351 -8.47 9.79 -17.17
CA SER A 351 -9.13 10.84 -17.95
C SER A 351 -10.67 10.73 -17.99
N THR A 352 -11.19 9.52 -17.80
CA THR A 352 -12.64 9.23 -17.72
C THR A 352 -13.23 9.64 -16.38
N GLU A 353 -12.52 9.39 -15.28
CA GLU A 353 -12.94 9.81 -13.94
C GLU A 353 -12.92 11.33 -13.78
N VAL A 354 -11.93 12.02 -14.33
CA VAL A 354 -11.89 13.49 -14.37
C VAL A 354 -13.11 14.05 -15.11
N LYS A 355 -13.48 13.47 -16.26
CA LYS A 355 -14.69 13.87 -17.01
C LYS A 355 -15.99 13.59 -16.23
N ARG A 356 -16.05 12.49 -15.49
CA ARG A 356 -17.20 12.13 -14.65
C ARG A 356 -17.37 13.11 -13.48
N ILE A 357 -16.27 13.46 -12.80
CA ILE A 357 -16.22 14.47 -11.74
C ILE A 357 -16.65 15.84 -12.30
N ALA A 358 -16.17 16.22 -13.49
CA ALA A 358 -16.52 17.47 -14.16
C ALA A 358 -18.02 17.58 -14.48
N ASN A 359 -18.61 16.50 -15.00
CA ASN A 359 -20.05 16.45 -15.30
C ASN A 359 -20.89 16.48 -14.01
N HIS A 360 -20.43 15.85 -12.93
CA HIS A 360 -21.12 15.90 -11.65
C HIS A 360 -21.09 17.31 -11.05
N LEU A 361 -19.92 17.96 -11.04
CA LEU A 361 -19.78 19.35 -10.57
C LEU A 361 -20.66 20.32 -11.38
N ARG A 362 -20.82 20.11 -12.69
CA ARG A 362 -21.74 20.89 -13.51
C ARG A 362 -23.19 20.79 -13.01
N VAL A 363 -23.65 19.60 -12.62
CA VAL A 363 -25.00 19.38 -12.08
C VAL A 363 -25.16 20.01 -10.69
N VAL A 364 -24.13 19.91 -9.84
CA VAL A 364 -24.16 20.52 -8.49
C VAL A 364 -24.20 22.04 -8.56
N LEU A 365 -23.36 22.64 -9.41
CA LEU A 365 -23.30 24.10 -9.60
C LEU A 365 -24.59 24.68 -10.20
N GLN A 366 -25.37 23.88 -10.94
CA GLN A 366 -26.68 24.27 -11.45
C GLN A 366 -27.82 24.16 -10.43
N LYS A 367 -27.64 23.38 -9.36
CA LYS A 367 -28.65 23.11 -8.33
C LYS A 367 -28.44 23.88 -7.03
N LEU A 368 -27.32 24.59 -6.89
CA LEU A 368 -27.11 25.51 -5.78
C LEU A 368 -27.96 26.77 -6.03
N PRO A 369 -28.86 27.15 -5.10
CA PRO A 369 -29.71 28.32 -5.24
C PRO A 369 -28.93 29.65 -5.19
#